data_AF-M6DGS7-F1
#
_entry.id   AF-M6DGS7-F1
#
_cell.length_a   1.000
_cell.length_b   1.000
_cell.length_c   1.000
_cell.angle_alpha   90.00
_cell.angle_beta   90.00
_cell.angle_gamma   90.00
#
_symmetry.space_group_name_H-M   'P 1'
#
loop_
_entity.id
_entity.type
_entity.pdbx_description
1 polymer ?
#
loop_
_entity_poly.entity_id
_entity_poly.type
_entity_poly.pdbx_seq_one_letter_code
_entity_poly.pdbx_strand_id
1 'polypeptide(L)'
;MKIFQISLILACFSIGLVNCEDSKSSSAAESLLALGLGGSGFLSSCDSKNPETGRGIFVADEIVSAPTSNGVGFKDSDCLVDGVRGQGKFNGSLDVYSLEDSGSGSAIILRWSGVKVLPVSGIDFIVYENPFFIGVQNDSNPFNNVFMEPLIVEVGNDLINWCGWDPEYTNPDPNTFVGNPIYWERFAGITPFVYNQDTNPMTVSEVFDTDIVNGGGGGDGFDLADPNFGNSGTGCDGSLKTDIQTNGFAYIKISAAKTILSTLPIDAAHANPDIDGVIARSVTP
;
A
#
# COMPACT_ATOMS: atom_id res chain seq x y z
N MET A 1 -42.47 -32.12 -49.13
CA MET A 1 -43.57 -31.80 -48.21
C MET A 1 -43.00 -31.76 -46.80
N LYS A 2 -43.28 -30.68 -46.06
CA LYS A 2 -42.68 -30.34 -44.75
C LYS A 2 -42.84 -31.45 -43.70
N ILE A 3 -41.88 -31.61 -42.79
CA ILE A 3 -41.93 -31.16 -41.37
C ILE A 3 -40.67 -31.63 -40.62
N PHE A 4 -40.17 -30.73 -39.76
CA PHE A 4 -39.03 -30.80 -38.85
C PHE A 4 -39.08 -31.92 -37.80
N GLN A 5 -37.91 -32.36 -37.34
CA GLN A 5 -37.69 -32.51 -35.89
C GLN A 5 -36.21 -32.30 -35.52
N ILE A 6 -35.99 -31.25 -34.73
CA ILE A 6 -34.75 -30.93 -33.99
C ILE A 6 -34.77 -31.76 -32.70
N SER A 7 -33.63 -32.32 -32.29
CA SER A 7 -33.43 -32.76 -30.92
C SER A 7 -32.02 -32.43 -30.46
N LEU A 8 -32.02 -31.46 -29.54
CA LEU A 8 -30.94 -30.87 -28.77
C LEU A 8 -30.55 -31.86 -27.66
N ILE A 9 -29.29 -32.28 -27.57
CA ILE A 9 -28.79 -33.01 -26.40
C ILE A 9 -28.17 -31.98 -25.45
N LEU A 10 -28.95 -31.58 -24.46
CA LEU A 10 -28.53 -30.79 -23.31
C LEU A 10 -28.14 -31.79 -22.21
N ALA A 11 -26.84 -31.92 -21.92
CA ALA A 11 -26.37 -32.73 -20.80
C ALA A 11 -26.50 -31.91 -19.50
N CYS A 12 -27.51 -32.24 -18.69
CA CYS A 12 -27.64 -31.77 -17.32
C CYS A 12 -26.54 -32.38 -16.46
N PHE A 13 -25.61 -31.55 -15.98
CA PHE A 13 -24.74 -31.90 -14.86
C PHE A 13 -25.46 -31.53 -13.56
N SER A 14 -26.01 -32.54 -12.90
CA SER A 14 -26.57 -32.43 -11.56
C SER A 14 -25.43 -32.54 -10.54
N ILE A 15 -25.06 -31.45 -9.90
CA ILE A 15 -24.24 -31.49 -8.67
C ILE A 15 -25.17 -31.17 -7.52
N GLY A 16 -25.32 -32.16 -6.64
CA GLY A 16 -26.21 -32.11 -5.49
C GLY A 16 -25.75 -31.09 -4.45
N LEU A 17 -26.75 -30.44 -3.86
CA LEU A 17 -26.65 -29.70 -2.61
C LEU A 17 -26.35 -30.71 -1.48
N VAL A 18 -25.19 -30.56 -0.82
CA VAL A 18 -24.91 -31.21 0.46
C VAL A 18 -25.08 -30.17 1.55
N ASN A 19 -25.95 -30.50 2.50
CA ASN A 19 -26.27 -29.73 3.70
C ASN A 19 -25.02 -29.43 4.56
N CYS A 20 -25.02 -28.23 5.14
CA CYS A 20 -24.19 -27.86 6.29
C CYS A 20 -24.55 -28.68 7.53
N GLU A 21 -23.52 -29.23 8.19
CA GLU A 21 -23.52 -29.44 9.64
C GLU A 21 -22.20 -28.87 10.19
N ASP A 22 -22.33 -28.04 11.22
CA ASP A 22 -21.24 -27.38 11.93
C ASP A 22 -20.39 -28.37 12.71
N SER A 23 -19.08 -28.40 12.43
CA SER A 23 -18.08 -28.64 13.48
C SER A 23 -16.66 -28.21 13.05
N LYS A 24 -16.12 -27.24 13.79
CA LYS A 24 -14.69 -27.00 14.12
C LYS A 24 -13.66 -26.91 12.97
N SER A 25 -13.03 -25.72 12.90
CA SER A 25 -11.59 -25.49 12.65
C SER A 25 -10.98 -26.02 11.34
N SER A 26 -10.65 -25.12 10.41
CA SER A 26 -9.26 -24.84 9.99
C SER A 26 -9.19 -23.98 8.72
N SER A 27 -8.15 -23.15 8.69
CA SER A 27 -7.58 -22.35 7.61
C SER A 27 -7.32 -23.14 6.32
N ALA A 28 -8.32 -23.25 5.43
CA ALA A 28 -8.15 -23.96 4.15
C ALA A 28 -8.78 -23.25 2.94
N ALA A 29 -9.39 -22.06 3.11
CA ALA A 29 -9.96 -21.32 2.00
C ALA A 29 -8.91 -20.57 1.16
N GLU A 30 -7.77 -20.20 1.75
CA GLU A 30 -6.71 -19.45 1.06
C GLU A 30 -5.85 -20.33 0.13
N SER A 31 -5.81 -21.65 0.36
CA SER A 31 -5.01 -22.56 -0.48
C SER A 31 -5.75 -23.11 -1.72
N LEU A 32 -7.05 -22.83 -1.88
CA LEU A 32 -7.84 -23.43 -2.97
C LEU A 32 -7.94 -22.55 -4.23
N LEU A 33 -7.58 -21.26 -4.16
CA LEU A 33 -7.45 -20.41 -5.35
C LEU A 33 -6.11 -20.57 -6.09
N ALA A 34 -5.13 -21.27 -5.50
CA ALA A 34 -3.81 -21.49 -6.08
C ALA A 34 -3.74 -22.69 -7.07
N LEU A 35 -4.82 -23.42 -7.32
CA LEU A 35 -4.81 -24.68 -8.08
C LEU A 35 -5.41 -24.60 -9.49
N GLY A 36 -5.43 -23.41 -10.09
CA GLY A 36 -6.12 -23.18 -11.37
C GLY A 36 -5.28 -23.20 -12.65
N LEU A 37 -3.96 -22.98 -12.59
CA LEU A 37 -3.12 -22.84 -13.78
C LEU A 37 -1.79 -23.56 -13.59
N GLY A 38 -1.65 -24.73 -14.23
CA GLY A 38 -0.40 -25.47 -14.21
C GLY A 38 0.68 -24.79 -15.05
N GLY A 39 1.90 -24.73 -14.52
CA GLY A 39 3.11 -24.87 -15.34
C GLY A 39 4.20 -23.81 -15.28
N SER A 40 4.62 -23.37 -14.10
CA SER A 40 6.01 -23.00 -13.74
C SER A 40 6.02 -22.75 -12.22
N GLY A 41 7.19 -22.74 -11.57
CA GLY A 41 7.29 -22.71 -10.10
C GLY A 41 6.48 -21.60 -9.42
N PHE A 42 6.34 -21.70 -8.10
CA PHE A 42 5.70 -20.76 -7.16
C PHE A 42 6.27 -19.32 -7.24
N LEU A 43 6.25 -18.73 -8.43
CA LEU A 43 6.66 -17.36 -8.66
C LEU A 43 5.44 -16.49 -8.36
N SER A 44 5.66 -15.51 -7.51
CA SER A 44 4.71 -14.45 -7.25
C SER A 44 4.43 -13.64 -8.53
N SER A 45 3.32 -12.90 -8.57
CA SER A 45 3.06 -11.96 -9.67
C SER A 45 4.13 -10.88 -9.78
N CYS A 46 4.88 -10.63 -8.70
CA CYS A 46 5.85 -9.55 -8.56
C CYS A 46 7.23 -9.92 -9.12
N ASP A 47 7.64 -11.20 -9.03
CA ASP A 47 8.96 -11.72 -9.47
C ASP A 47 9.35 -11.41 -10.93
N SER A 48 8.35 -11.12 -11.79
CA SER A 48 8.55 -10.87 -13.22
C SER A 48 8.39 -9.40 -13.62
N LYS A 49 8.04 -8.56 -12.66
CA LYS A 49 7.73 -7.16 -12.86
C LYS A 49 8.97 -6.30 -12.62
N ASN A 50 8.99 -5.15 -13.26
CA ASN A 50 10.09 -4.20 -13.13
C ASN A 50 9.49 -2.83 -12.78
N PRO A 51 10.17 -2.05 -11.92
CA PRO A 51 9.75 -0.70 -11.62
C PRO A 51 9.88 0.20 -12.86
N GLU A 52 9.05 1.24 -12.92
CA GLU A 52 9.18 2.29 -13.93
C GLU A 52 10.57 2.94 -13.86
N THR A 53 11.20 3.11 -15.03
CA THR A 53 12.50 3.80 -15.14
C THR A 53 12.46 4.86 -16.23
N GLY A 54 12.91 6.07 -15.90
CA GLY A 54 13.21 7.10 -16.90
C GLY A 54 12.16 8.20 -17.10
N ARG A 55 11.05 8.19 -16.36
CA ARG A 55 10.05 9.29 -16.37
C ARG A 55 10.27 10.39 -15.33
N GLY A 56 11.34 10.32 -14.55
CA GLY A 56 11.55 11.22 -13.41
C GLY A 56 10.65 10.88 -12.20
N ILE A 57 10.19 9.63 -12.15
CA ILE A 57 9.57 8.99 -10.99
C ILE A 57 10.58 7.93 -10.54
N PHE A 58 11.02 7.98 -9.30
CA PHE A 58 12.05 7.08 -8.78
C PHE A 58 11.40 6.11 -7.82
N VAL A 59 11.24 4.84 -8.20
CA VAL A 59 10.68 3.81 -7.31
C VAL A 59 11.77 3.36 -6.31
N ALA A 60 11.40 3.11 -5.06
CA ALA A 60 12.27 2.41 -4.13
C ALA A 60 12.53 0.99 -4.68
N ASP A 61 13.80 0.68 -4.94
CA ASP A 61 14.21 -0.50 -5.72
C ASP A 61 15.03 -1.50 -4.89
N GLU A 62 15.19 -1.25 -3.59
CA GLU A 62 15.92 -2.15 -2.70
C GLU A 62 15.23 -2.36 -1.35
N ILE A 63 15.05 -3.64 -1.02
CA ILE A 63 14.51 -4.12 0.25
C ILE A 63 15.66 -4.24 1.24
N VAL A 64 15.64 -3.41 2.28
CA VAL A 64 16.61 -3.48 3.39
C VAL A 64 16.11 -4.44 4.47
N SER A 65 14.80 -4.45 4.73
CA SER A 65 14.17 -5.33 5.70
C SER A 65 12.73 -5.65 5.33
N ALA A 66 12.41 -6.93 5.18
CA ALA A 66 11.06 -7.50 5.08
C ALA A 66 11.04 -8.87 5.80
N PRO A 67 11.02 -8.88 7.13
CA PRO A 67 11.47 -10.04 7.92
C PRO A 67 10.53 -11.25 7.88
N THR A 68 9.27 -11.07 7.45
CA THR A 68 8.29 -12.16 7.31
C THR A 68 7.98 -12.51 5.87
N SER A 69 8.82 -12.02 4.94
CA SER A 69 8.78 -12.42 3.54
C SER A 69 9.02 -13.92 3.40
N ASN A 70 8.20 -14.57 2.57
CA ASN A 70 8.32 -15.98 2.23
C ASN A 70 8.35 -16.22 0.71
N GLY A 71 8.35 -15.14 -0.08
CA GLY A 71 8.42 -15.17 -1.55
C GLY A 71 7.14 -15.63 -2.24
N VAL A 72 5.98 -15.65 -1.56
CA VAL A 72 4.71 -16.06 -2.18
C VAL A 72 3.52 -15.21 -1.75
N GLY A 73 2.62 -14.93 -2.69
CA GLY A 73 1.37 -14.19 -2.44
C GLY A 73 1.63 -12.82 -1.82
N PHE A 74 0.78 -12.39 -0.89
CA PHE A 74 0.96 -11.10 -0.19
C PHE A 74 2.12 -11.08 0.83
N LYS A 75 2.91 -12.15 0.90
CA LYS A 75 4.16 -12.20 1.68
C LYS A 75 5.38 -12.34 0.78
N ASP A 76 5.21 -12.12 -0.51
CA ASP A 76 6.34 -11.90 -1.41
C ASP A 76 6.81 -10.45 -1.33
N SER A 77 8.05 -10.25 -0.87
CA SER A 77 8.62 -8.92 -0.72
C SER A 77 9.03 -8.28 -2.04
N ASP A 78 9.12 -9.02 -3.15
CA ASP A 78 9.46 -8.44 -4.45
C ASP A 78 8.38 -7.44 -4.92
N CYS A 79 7.14 -7.58 -4.44
CA CYS A 79 6.05 -6.62 -4.62
C CYS A 79 6.33 -5.23 -4.00
N LEU A 80 7.32 -5.09 -3.12
CA LEU A 80 7.67 -3.78 -2.53
C LEU A 80 8.51 -2.91 -3.46
N VAL A 81 9.12 -3.50 -4.48
CA VAL A 81 10.16 -2.88 -5.32
C VAL A 81 9.95 -3.07 -6.81
N ASP A 82 8.84 -3.71 -7.22
CA ASP A 82 8.51 -3.94 -8.61
C ASP A 82 7.73 -2.77 -9.25
N GLY A 83 7.37 -1.76 -8.47
CA GLY A 83 6.71 -0.53 -8.88
C GLY A 83 5.19 -0.52 -8.66
N VAL A 84 4.57 0.65 -8.83
CA VAL A 84 3.19 0.89 -8.35
C VAL A 84 2.14 0.40 -9.36
N ARG A 85 1.25 -0.51 -8.94
CA ARG A 85 0.24 -1.15 -9.80
C ARG A 85 -1.16 -1.25 -9.18
N GLY A 86 -1.64 -0.13 -8.64
CA GLY A 86 -3.00 0.00 -8.14
C GLY A 86 -4.09 -0.39 -9.16
N GLN A 87 -5.26 -0.81 -8.67
CA GLN A 87 -6.43 -1.18 -9.49
C GLN A 87 -7.48 -0.05 -9.58
N GLY A 88 -7.01 1.20 -9.41
CA GLY A 88 -7.84 2.40 -9.36
C GLY A 88 -8.48 2.63 -7.99
N LYS A 89 -9.13 3.78 -7.83
CA LYS A 89 -9.68 4.27 -6.56
C LYS A 89 -10.81 3.44 -5.92
N PHE A 90 -11.26 2.36 -6.57
CA PHE A 90 -12.43 1.56 -6.16
C PHE A 90 -12.12 0.08 -5.88
N ASN A 91 -10.89 -0.38 -6.14
CA ASN A 91 -10.52 -1.77 -5.96
C ASN A 91 -9.11 -1.86 -5.39
N GLY A 92 -8.92 -2.77 -4.44
CA GLY A 92 -7.58 -3.17 -4.02
C GLY A 92 -6.86 -3.97 -5.11
N SER A 93 -5.57 -3.67 -5.29
CA SER A 93 -4.61 -4.48 -6.03
C SER A 93 -4.32 -5.80 -5.32
N LEU A 94 -3.90 -6.79 -6.10
CA LEU A 94 -3.32 -8.05 -5.57
C LEU A 94 -1.78 -8.03 -5.62
N ASP A 95 -1.21 -6.93 -6.12
CA ASP A 95 0.21 -6.70 -6.26
C ASP A 95 0.75 -5.93 -5.07
N VAL A 96 0.76 -6.58 -3.91
CA VAL A 96 1.02 -5.94 -2.62
C VAL A 96 1.78 -6.86 -1.68
N TYR A 97 2.53 -6.27 -0.77
CA TYR A 97 3.09 -6.95 0.40
C TYR A 97 2.33 -6.54 1.67
N SER A 98 1.64 -7.49 2.30
CA SER A 98 0.90 -7.25 3.54
C SER A 98 1.84 -7.23 4.75
N LEU A 99 1.73 -6.21 5.58
CA LEU A 99 2.35 -6.17 6.89
C LEU A 99 1.59 -7.05 7.89
N GLU A 100 2.28 -7.46 8.96
CA GLU A 100 1.63 -8.06 10.13
C GLU A 100 1.08 -6.97 11.05
N ASP A 101 0.07 -7.30 11.85
CA ASP A 101 -0.54 -6.36 12.81
C ASP A 101 0.32 -6.16 14.06
N SER A 102 1.42 -6.91 14.19
CA SER A 102 2.30 -6.98 15.35
C SER A 102 3.62 -7.66 15.00
N GLY A 103 4.57 -7.65 15.96
CA GLY A 103 5.84 -8.37 15.82
C GLY A 103 6.82 -7.74 14.84
N SER A 104 7.79 -8.52 14.34
CA SER A 104 8.78 -8.01 13.39
C SER A 104 8.21 -7.78 11.99
N GLY A 105 7.15 -8.50 11.61
CA GLY A 105 6.50 -8.36 10.30
C GLY A 105 5.64 -7.11 10.15
N SER A 106 5.48 -6.31 11.20
CA SER A 106 4.67 -5.09 11.17
C SER A 106 5.39 -3.88 10.61
N ALA A 107 6.65 -4.03 10.18
CA ALA A 107 7.42 -2.98 9.57
C ALA A 107 8.36 -3.50 8.48
N ILE A 108 8.57 -2.65 7.48
CA ILE A 108 9.55 -2.85 6.41
C ILE A 108 10.51 -1.66 6.35
N ILE A 109 11.66 -1.89 5.75
CA ILE A 109 12.61 -0.83 5.42
C ILE A 109 12.99 -0.97 3.96
N LEU A 110 12.80 0.12 3.21
CA LEU A 110 13.15 0.22 1.80
C LEU A 110 14.18 1.34 1.59
N ARG A 111 14.82 1.32 0.42
CA ARG A 111 15.65 2.44 -0.05
C ARG A 111 15.65 2.53 -1.57
N TRP A 112 16.28 3.60 -2.05
CA TRP A 112 16.71 3.77 -3.43
C TRP A 112 18.18 3.42 -3.53
N SER A 113 18.53 2.46 -4.37
CA SER A 113 19.82 1.81 -4.33
C SER A 113 20.94 2.79 -4.69
N GLY A 114 21.85 3.01 -3.74
CA GLY A 114 23.01 3.89 -3.91
C GLY A 114 22.70 5.39 -4.00
N VAL A 115 21.48 5.82 -3.68
CA VAL A 115 21.07 7.23 -3.74
C VAL A 115 20.25 7.63 -2.50
N LYS A 116 20.13 8.94 -2.28
CA LYS A 116 19.24 9.56 -1.29
C LYS A 116 18.05 10.23 -1.96
N VAL A 117 16.90 10.21 -1.30
CA VAL A 117 15.75 11.05 -1.68
C VAL A 117 16.03 12.49 -1.27
N LEU A 118 15.94 13.41 -2.22
CA LEU A 118 16.23 14.82 -2.00
C LEU A 118 14.99 15.62 -1.64
N PRO A 119 15.11 16.61 -0.74
CA PRO A 119 14.08 17.61 -0.52
C PRO A 119 13.89 18.45 -1.79
N VAL A 120 12.64 18.65 -2.17
CA VAL A 120 12.17 19.52 -3.24
C VAL A 120 11.07 20.45 -2.69
N SER A 121 10.44 21.23 -3.55
CA SER A 121 9.25 22.00 -3.14
C SER A 121 8.00 21.14 -3.23
N GLY A 122 7.28 21.01 -2.11
CA GLY A 122 6.08 20.18 -1.98
C GLY A 122 6.44 18.73 -1.69
N ILE A 123 5.59 17.79 -2.11
CA ILE A 123 5.78 16.36 -1.84
C ILE A 123 7.12 15.87 -2.43
N ASP A 124 7.91 15.23 -1.57
CA ASP A 124 9.20 14.63 -1.86
C ASP A 124 9.09 13.16 -2.26
N PHE A 125 8.19 12.44 -1.62
CA PHE A 125 7.92 11.03 -1.88
C PHE A 125 6.46 10.67 -1.55
N ILE A 126 5.97 9.59 -2.16
CA ILE A 126 4.62 9.06 -1.95
C ILE A 126 4.72 7.60 -1.54
N VAL A 127 3.92 7.22 -0.54
CA VAL A 127 3.68 5.83 -0.15
C VAL A 127 2.34 5.39 -0.73
N TYR A 128 2.36 4.26 -1.43
CA TYR A 128 1.17 3.58 -1.93
C TYR A 128 0.94 2.33 -1.11
N GLU A 129 -0.06 2.41 -0.26
CA GLU A 129 -0.77 1.24 0.29
C GLU A 129 -1.89 0.87 -0.69
N ASN A 130 -2.84 0.03 -0.32
CA ASN A 130 -3.94 -0.42 -1.15
C ASN A 130 -5.35 0.11 -0.77
N PRO A 131 -5.55 1.39 -0.39
CA PRO A 131 -6.85 1.85 0.08
C PRO A 131 -7.82 2.09 -1.08
N PHE A 132 -9.11 1.94 -0.84
CA PHE A 132 -10.15 2.16 -1.86
C PHE A 132 -11.43 2.74 -1.28
N PHE A 133 -12.18 3.49 -2.10
CA PHE A 133 -13.45 4.06 -1.67
C PHE A 133 -14.49 2.98 -1.37
N ILE A 134 -15.19 3.12 -0.23
CA ILE A 134 -16.34 2.29 0.13
C ILE A 134 -17.62 3.04 -0.22
N GLY A 135 -18.48 2.42 -1.02
CA GLY A 135 -19.81 2.94 -1.35
C GLY A 135 -20.07 2.98 -2.84
N VAL A 136 -20.82 3.98 -3.31
CA VAL A 136 -21.23 4.09 -4.72
C VAL A 136 -20.03 4.46 -5.56
N GLN A 137 -19.56 3.59 -6.46
CA GLN A 137 -18.41 3.85 -7.31
C GLN A 137 -18.75 4.86 -8.42
N ASN A 138 -18.56 6.16 -8.14
CA ASN A 138 -18.68 7.22 -9.15
C ASN A 138 -17.69 8.36 -8.89
N ASP A 139 -17.53 9.25 -9.87
CA ASP A 139 -16.59 10.38 -9.80
C ASP A 139 -17.04 11.52 -8.89
N SER A 140 -18.16 11.38 -8.19
CA SER A 140 -18.66 12.33 -7.20
C SER A 140 -18.48 11.84 -5.77
N ASN A 141 -17.73 10.74 -5.56
CA ASN A 141 -17.51 10.22 -4.22
C ASN A 141 -16.81 11.26 -3.34
N PRO A 142 -17.41 11.64 -2.21
CA PRO A 142 -16.71 12.46 -1.24
C PRO A 142 -15.56 11.65 -0.64
N PHE A 143 -14.40 12.28 -0.43
CA PHE A 143 -13.25 11.69 0.25
C PHE A 143 -13.53 11.56 1.76
N ASN A 144 -14.48 10.70 2.13
CA ASN A 144 -14.96 10.56 3.49
C ASN A 144 -15.35 9.13 3.90
N ASN A 145 -15.17 8.14 3.02
CA ASN A 145 -15.41 6.74 3.32
C ASN A 145 -14.50 5.83 2.47
N VAL A 146 -13.44 5.35 3.09
CA VAL A 146 -12.33 4.61 2.50
C VAL A 146 -12.07 3.37 3.36
N PHE A 147 -11.90 2.23 2.71
CA PHE A 147 -11.21 1.10 3.31
C PHE A 147 -9.73 1.46 3.32
N MET A 148 -9.16 1.57 4.51
CA MET A 148 -7.79 2.03 4.71
C MET A 148 -7.14 1.27 5.85
N GLU A 149 -5.84 1.08 5.74
CA GLU A 149 -5.02 0.44 6.75
C GLU A 149 -3.89 1.39 7.14
N PRO A 150 -4.10 2.24 8.16
CA PRO A 150 -3.18 3.34 8.44
C PRO A 150 -1.76 2.88 8.74
N LEU A 151 -0.82 3.63 8.18
CA LEU A 151 0.61 3.42 8.25
C LEU A 151 1.31 4.62 8.89
N ILE A 152 2.43 4.34 9.54
CA ILE A 152 3.35 5.36 10.05
C ILE A 152 4.65 5.27 9.25
N VAL A 153 5.05 6.43 8.75
CA VAL A 153 6.24 6.60 7.92
C VAL A 153 7.30 7.36 8.70
N GLU A 154 8.50 6.79 8.71
CA GLU A 154 9.70 7.41 9.25
C GLU A 154 10.83 7.33 8.22
N VAL A 155 11.74 8.30 8.22
CA VAL A 155 12.91 8.33 7.33
C VAL A 155 14.20 8.55 8.12
N GLY A 156 15.31 8.02 7.60
CA GLY A 156 16.59 8.04 8.31
C GLY A 156 17.81 7.79 7.42
N ASN A 157 18.99 7.87 8.02
CA ASN A 157 20.29 7.74 7.33
C ASN A 157 21.18 6.59 7.85
N ASP A 158 20.83 5.93 8.96
CA ASP A 158 21.72 4.96 9.62
C ASP A 158 21.03 3.71 10.21
N LEU A 159 19.77 3.45 9.82
CA LEU A 159 18.91 2.34 10.30
C LEU A 159 18.61 2.34 11.81
N ILE A 160 19.10 3.32 12.57
CA ILE A 160 18.94 3.42 14.02
C ILE A 160 18.08 4.63 14.37
N ASN A 161 18.38 5.77 13.75
CA ASN A 161 17.72 7.04 14.00
C ASN A 161 16.74 7.37 12.88
N TRP A 162 15.54 7.76 13.27
CA TRP A 162 14.37 7.91 12.42
C TRP A 162 13.61 9.19 12.78
N CYS A 163 13.23 9.96 11.76
CA CYS A 163 12.38 11.13 11.89
C CYS A 163 11.06 10.88 11.14
N GLY A 164 9.93 11.18 11.78
CA GLY A 164 8.58 11.05 11.20
C GLY A 164 7.75 12.33 11.30
N TRP A 165 6.46 12.26 10.96
CA TRP A 165 5.54 13.41 10.83
C TRP A 165 4.55 13.59 12.00
N ASP A 166 4.69 12.83 13.08
CA ASP A 166 3.83 12.93 14.27
C ASP A 166 2.33 12.71 13.94
N PRO A 167 1.97 11.51 13.48
CA PRO A 167 0.62 11.19 13.02
C PRO A 167 -0.40 11.26 14.16
N GLU A 168 -1.59 11.79 13.86
CA GLU A 168 -2.62 12.06 14.86
C GLU A 168 -4.01 11.61 14.41
N TYR A 169 -4.72 10.91 15.29
CA TYR A 169 -6.11 10.53 15.08
C TYR A 169 -7.05 11.52 15.79
N THR A 170 -7.81 12.28 15.01
CA THR A 170 -8.55 13.47 15.50
C THR A 170 -10.07 13.28 15.56
N ASN A 171 -10.57 12.05 15.40
CA ASN A 171 -12.01 11.78 15.53
C ASN A 171 -12.51 12.16 16.94
N PRO A 172 -13.65 12.86 17.09
CA PRO A 172 -14.18 13.26 18.39
C PRO A 172 -14.42 12.09 19.36
N ASP A 173 -14.68 10.88 18.83
CA ASP A 173 -14.65 9.65 19.61
C ASP A 173 -13.35 8.87 19.32
N PRO A 174 -12.35 8.93 20.22
CA PRO A 174 -11.05 8.30 19.99
C PRO A 174 -11.09 6.76 20.02
N ASN A 175 -12.23 6.15 20.43
CA ASN A 175 -12.35 4.69 20.53
C ASN A 175 -13.09 4.04 19.35
N THR A 176 -13.56 4.84 18.40
CA THR A 176 -14.30 4.36 17.24
C THR A 176 -13.45 4.51 16.00
N PHE A 177 -13.28 3.45 15.20
CA PHE A 177 -12.70 3.53 13.87
C PHE A 177 -13.65 4.30 12.93
N VAL A 178 -13.12 5.23 12.14
CA VAL A 178 -13.87 5.83 11.05
C VAL A 178 -13.08 5.80 9.74
N GLY A 179 -13.73 5.32 8.68
CA GLY A 179 -13.20 5.29 7.32
C GLY A 179 -13.05 6.67 6.65
N ASN A 180 -13.01 7.77 7.39
CA ASN A 180 -12.89 9.11 6.83
C ASN A 180 -11.46 9.64 7.02
N PRO A 181 -10.65 9.76 5.96
CA PRO A 181 -9.24 10.16 6.04
C PRO A 181 -8.99 11.52 6.70
N ILE A 182 -9.98 12.42 6.78
CA ILE A 182 -9.83 13.72 7.45
C ILE A 182 -9.43 13.59 8.93
N TYR A 183 -9.75 12.45 9.56
CA TYR A 183 -9.42 12.19 10.97
C TYR A 183 -8.09 11.50 11.16
N TRP A 184 -7.38 11.15 10.09
CA TRP A 184 -6.12 10.42 10.11
C TRP A 184 -5.01 11.33 9.60
N GLU A 185 -4.65 12.32 10.40
CA GLU A 185 -3.65 13.29 9.97
C GLU A 185 -2.26 12.68 9.92
N ARG A 186 -1.57 12.88 8.78
CA ARG A 186 -0.16 12.51 8.58
C ARG A 186 0.13 11.00 8.67
N PHE A 187 -0.92 10.18 8.51
CA PHE A 187 -0.78 8.75 8.23
C PHE A 187 -0.56 8.53 6.73
N ALA A 188 0.11 7.43 6.39
CA ALA A 188 -0.02 6.80 5.08
C ALA A 188 -1.11 5.72 5.12
N GLY A 189 -1.42 5.15 3.96
CA GLY A 189 -2.41 4.08 3.82
C GLY A 189 -3.85 4.53 3.84
N ILE A 190 -4.12 5.81 3.53
CA ILE A 190 -5.46 6.40 3.69
C ILE A 190 -6.01 7.02 2.40
N THR A 191 -5.17 7.25 1.40
CA THR A 191 -5.56 7.90 0.14
C THR A 191 -5.59 6.90 -1.02
N PRO A 192 -6.77 6.55 -1.58
CA PRO A 192 -6.86 5.74 -2.79
C PRO A 192 -6.12 6.39 -3.95
N PHE A 193 -5.74 5.59 -4.94
CA PHE A 193 -4.93 6.05 -6.05
C PHE A 193 -5.34 5.40 -7.36
N VAL A 194 -5.06 6.10 -8.46
CA VAL A 194 -5.28 5.64 -9.83
C VAL A 194 -3.97 5.46 -10.58
N TYR A 195 -2.87 5.91 -10.01
CA TYR A 195 -1.57 5.70 -10.63
C TYR A 195 -1.28 4.19 -10.72
N ASN A 196 -1.02 3.76 -11.94
CA ASN A 196 -0.56 2.42 -12.24
C ASN A 196 0.46 2.56 -13.37
N GLN A 197 1.70 2.21 -13.10
CA GLN A 197 2.78 2.51 -14.05
C GLN A 197 2.62 1.81 -15.41
N ASP A 198 1.91 0.68 -15.46
CA ASP A 198 1.73 -0.09 -16.70
C ASP A 198 0.44 0.29 -17.45
N THR A 199 -0.67 0.44 -16.72
CA THR A 199 -2.02 0.56 -17.31
C THR A 199 -2.59 1.97 -17.25
N ASN A 200 -2.07 2.83 -16.37
CA ASN A 200 -2.43 4.24 -16.27
C ASN A 200 -1.19 5.11 -16.00
N PRO A 201 -0.24 5.18 -16.96
CA PRO A 201 1.02 5.87 -16.75
C PRO A 201 0.84 7.40 -16.76
N MET A 202 1.00 8.03 -15.60
CA MET A 202 0.78 9.46 -15.40
C MET A 202 2.08 10.28 -15.50
N THR A 203 1.97 11.58 -15.76
CA THR A 203 3.12 12.52 -15.72
C THR A 203 3.59 12.72 -14.28
N VAL A 204 4.83 13.20 -14.09
CA VAL A 204 5.35 13.50 -12.74
C VAL A 204 4.42 14.44 -11.96
N SER A 205 3.87 15.48 -12.61
CA SER A 205 2.95 16.40 -11.95
C SER A 205 1.64 15.75 -11.51
N GLU A 206 1.12 14.82 -12.30
CA GLU A 206 -0.12 14.11 -11.99
C GLU A 206 0.10 13.06 -10.91
N VAL A 207 1.23 12.35 -10.93
CA VAL A 207 1.60 11.36 -9.90
C VAL A 207 1.79 12.03 -8.54
N PHE A 208 2.42 13.21 -8.50
CA PHE A 208 2.65 13.98 -7.28
C PHE A 208 1.49 14.94 -6.92
N ASP A 209 0.32 14.74 -7.52
CA ASP A 209 -0.94 15.34 -7.11
C ASP A 209 -1.76 14.30 -6.35
N THR A 210 -1.88 14.46 -5.03
CA THR A 210 -2.59 13.49 -4.16
C THR A 210 -4.10 13.68 -4.15
N ASP A 211 -4.63 14.70 -4.86
CA ASP A 211 -6.07 14.96 -4.91
C ASP A 211 -6.79 14.00 -5.86
N ILE A 212 -6.99 12.77 -5.38
CA ILE A 212 -7.64 11.69 -6.12
C ILE A 212 -9.09 12.02 -6.54
N VAL A 213 -9.75 12.96 -5.86
CA VAL A 213 -11.12 13.39 -6.20
C VAL A 213 -11.12 14.33 -7.40
N ASN A 214 -10.11 15.19 -7.52
CA ASN A 214 -10.02 16.19 -8.60
C ASN A 214 -9.03 15.81 -9.71
N GLY A 215 -8.63 14.53 -9.80
CA GLY A 215 -7.89 13.97 -10.94
C GLY A 215 -6.39 13.75 -10.71
N GLY A 216 -5.92 13.93 -9.47
CA GLY A 216 -4.59 13.54 -9.05
C GLY A 216 -4.36 12.04 -9.06
N GLY A 217 -3.09 11.63 -9.03
CA GLY A 217 -2.66 10.24 -8.97
C GLY A 217 -3.04 9.52 -7.68
N GLY A 218 -3.21 10.26 -6.58
CA GLY A 218 -3.54 9.75 -5.25
C GLY A 218 -2.31 9.23 -4.47
N GLY A 219 -2.56 8.40 -3.47
CA GLY A 219 -1.53 7.94 -2.52
C GLY A 219 -1.18 8.99 -1.48
N ASP A 220 -0.34 8.63 -0.51
CA ASP A 220 -0.04 9.49 0.64
C ASP A 220 1.33 10.14 0.48
N GLY A 221 1.31 11.46 0.24
CA GLY A 221 2.50 12.27 -0.01
C GLY A 221 3.11 12.86 1.26
N PHE A 222 4.44 12.85 1.31
CA PHE A 222 5.23 13.38 2.41
C PHE A 222 6.20 14.45 1.93
N ASP A 223 6.23 15.57 2.66
CA ASP A 223 7.10 16.73 2.42
C ASP A 223 8.05 16.87 3.63
N LEU A 224 9.35 16.85 3.38
CA LEU A 224 10.40 17.02 4.39
C LEU A 224 10.42 18.44 4.95
N ALA A 225 9.86 19.42 4.24
CA ALA A 225 9.66 20.78 4.72
C ALA A 225 8.39 20.96 5.57
N ASP A 226 7.57 19.92 5.74
CA ASP A 226 6.38 19.96 6.61
C ASP A 226 6.77 20.36 8.04
N PRO A 227 6.02 21.27 8.69
CA PRO A 227 6.33 21.71 10.05
C PRO A 227 6.30 20.59 11.11
N ASN A 228 5.59 19.50 10.84
CA ASN A 228 5.51 18.32 11.70
C ASN A 228 6.59 17.28 11.42
N PHE A 229 7.35 17.42 10.32
CA PHE A 229 8.49 16.54 10.07
C PHE A 229 9.54 16.66 11.19
N GLY A 230 10.00 15.52 11.69
CA GLY A 230 10.96 15.40 12.78
C GLY A 230 10.39 15.66 14.18
N ASN A 231 9.07 15.71 14.34
CA ASN A 231 8.41 15.79 15.66
C ASN A 231 8.15 14.42 16.29
N SER A 232 8.41 13.35 15.53
CA SER A 232 8.28 11.96 15.98
C SER A 232 9.44 11.12 15.45
N GLY A 233 9.47 9.87 15.90
CA GLY A 233 10.45 8.87 15.50
C GLY A 233 11.58 8.69 16.51
N THR A 234 12.23 7.54 16.43
CA THR A 234 13.24 7.14 17.41
C THR A 234 14.58 7.80 17.09
N GLY A 235 15.13 8.59 18.01
CA GLY A 235 16.45 9.22 17.82
C GLY A 235 16.45 10.43 16.88
N CYS A 236 15.28 10.96 16.51
CA CYS A 236 15.21 12.23 15.79
C CYS A 236 15.64 13.38 16.70
N ASP A 237 16.73 14.05 16.34
CA ASP A 237 17.14 15.31 16.96
C ASP A 237 17.18 16.44 15.92
N GLY A 238 17.42 17.68 16.40
CA GLY A 238 17.48 18.85 15.53
C GLY A 238 18.58 18.78 14.47
N SER A 239 19.67 18.04 14.73
CA SER A 239 20.77 17.87 13.78
C SER A 239 20.37 16.91 12.67
N LEU A 240 19.80 15.76 13.01
CA LEU A 240 19.31 14.77 12.05
C LEU A 240 18.17 15.33 11.20
N LYS A 241 17.20 16.02 11.82
CA LYS A 241 16.13 16.72 11.09
C LYS A 241 16.71 17.69 10.05
N THR A 242 17.66 18.54 10.46
CA THR A 242 18.28 19.52 9.56
C THR A 242 19.07 18.84 8.44
N ASP A 243 19.80 17.75 8.76
CA ASP A 243 20.53 16.96 7.76
C ASP A 243 19.58 16.39 6.70
N ILE A 244 18.48 15.76 7.12
CA ILE A 244 17.50 15.19 6.17
C ILE A 244 16.85 16.31 5.33
N GLN A 245 16.47 17.44 5.94
CA GLN A 245 15.89 18.58 5.22
C GLN A 245 16.84 19.28 4.25
N THR A 246 18.16 19.07 4.39
CA THR A 246 19.17 19.72 3.54
C THR A 246 19.74 18.75 2.51
N ASN A 247 20.02 17.52 2.93
CA ASN A 247 20.82 16.54 2.19
C ASN A 247 20.01 15.28 1.83
N GLY A 248 18.76 15.20 2.25
CA GLY A 248 17.91 14.04 2.00
C GLY A 248 18.13 12.86 2.95
N PHE A 249 17.33 11.81 2.74
CA PHE A 249 17.38 10.57 3.50
C PHE A 249 17.74 9.36 2.64
N ALA A 250 18.32 8.33 3.25
CA ALA A 250 18.71 7.10 2.57
C ALA A 250 17.69 5.97 2.73
N TYR A 251 16.95 5.94 3.84
CA TYR A 251 16.05 4.85 4.19
C TYR A 251 14.66 5.37 4.53
N ILE A 252 13.65 4.64 4.08
CA ILE A 252 12.27 4.79 4.55
C ILE A 252 11.87 3.55 5.34
N LYS A 253 11.27 3.77 6.51
CA LYS A 253 10.67 2.74 7.34
C LYS A 253 9.16 2.96 7.36
N ILE A 254 8.43 1.89 7.03
CA ILE A 254 6.97 1.89 6.96
C ILE A 254 6.49 0.86 7.97
N SER A 255 5.63 1.29 8.90
CA SER A 255 5.12 0.43 9.97
C SER A 255 3.60 0.50 10.04
N ALA A 256 2.95 -0.62 10.36
CA ALA A 256 1.52 -0.63 10.70
C ALA A 256 1.26 0.30 11.89
N ALA A 257 0.34 1.26 11.74
CA ALA A 257 0.15 2.34 12.71
C ALA A 257 -0.11 1.84 14.13
N LYS A 258 -0.91 0.78 14.25
CA LYS A 258 -1.29 0.15 15.53
C LYS A 258 -0.10 -0.37 16.33
N THR A 259 1.04 -0.63 15.71
CA THR A 259 2.24 -1.13 16.41
C THR A 259 3.06 -0.03 17.07
N ILE A 260 2.96 1.21 16.58
CA ILE A 260 3.63 2.37 17.18
C ILE A 260 2.64 3.11 18.08
N LEU A 261 1.40 3.32 17.62
CA LEU A 261 0.32 3.97 18.35
C LEU A 261 -0.74 2.92 18.74
N SER A 262 -0.44 2.15 19.79
CA SER A 262 -1.26 1.00 20.21
C SER A 262 -2.67 1.31 20.70
N THR A 263 -2.97 2.59 20.95
CA THR A 263 -4.29 3.06 21.41
C THR A 263 -5.22 3.46 20.28
N LEU A 264 -4.76 3.45 19.02
CA LEU A 264 -5.61 3.75 17.88
C LEU A 264 -6.77 2.75 17.78
N PRO A 265 -7.99 3.19 17.41
CA PRO A 265 -9.14 2.32 17.32
C PRO A 265 -9.14 1.51 16.01
N ILE A 266 -8.01 0.92 15.61
CA ILE A 266 -7.89 0.11 14.40
C ILE A 266 -8.40 -1.30 14.70
N ASP A 267 -9.51 -1.68 14.07
CA ASP A 267 -10.08 -3.03 14.17
C ASP A 267 -9.26 -4.06 13.36
N ALA A 268 -9.61 -5.34 13.48
CA ALA A 268 -8.85 -6.42 12.85
C ALA A 268 -8.92 -6.43 11.31
N ALA A 269 -9.92 -5.79 10.70
CA ALA A 269 -10.04 -5.74 9.25
C ALA A 269 -9.15 -4.67 8.61
N HIS A 270 -8.54 -3.79 9.41
CA HIS A 270 -7.76 -2.64 8.95
C HIS A 270 -6.34 -2.62 9.53
N ALA A 271 -5.87 -3.76 10.06
CA ALA A 271 -4.65 -3.86 10.85
C ALA A 271 -3.46 -4.46 10.10
N ASN A 272 -3.63 -4.86 8.84
CA ASN A 272 -2.65 -5.58 8.03
C ASN A 272 -2.36 -4.85 6.71
N PRO A 273 -1.79 -3.63 6.75
CA PRO A 273 -1.61 -2.79 5.56
C PRO A 273 -0.94 -3.49 4.39
N ASP A 274 -1.45 -3.22 3.19
CA ASP A 274 -1.03 -3.83 1.93
C ASP A 274 -0.20 -2.83 1.11
N ILE A 275 1.13 -2.96 1.16
CA ILE A 275 2.03 -2.02 0.49
C ILE A 275 2.18 -2.38 -0.99
N ASP A 276 1.83 -1.45 -1.88
CA ASP A 276 2.00 -1.56 -3.34
C ASP A 276 3.34 -0.95 -3.78
N GLY A 277 3.78 0.16 -3.16
CA GLY A 277 5.12 0.68 -3.43
C GLY A 277 5.40 2.06 -2.88
N VAL A 278 6.61 2.55 -3.14
CA VAL A 278 7.07 3.88 -2.72
C VAL A 278 7.81 4.55 -3.86
N ILE A 279 7.51 5.82 -4.10
CA ILE A 279 8.20 6.62 -5.12
C ILE A 279 8.76 7.91 -4.53
N ALA A 280 9.87 8.38 -5.07
CA ALA A 280 10.48 9.66 -4.80
C ALA A 280 10.43 10.55 -6.03
N ARG A 281 10.37 11.86 -5.80
CA ARG A 281 10.34 12.89 -6.84
C ARG A 281 11.72 13.26 -7.35
N SER A 282 12.72 13.15 -6.49
CA SER A 282 14.10 13.52 -6.77
C SER A 282 15.05 12.67 -5.94
N VAL A 283 16.16 12.25 -6.55
CA VAL A 283 17.22 11.49 -5.89
C VAL A 283 18.61 12.00 -6.28
N THR A 284 19.60 11.78 -5.40
CA THR A 284 21.03 12.03 -5.68
C THR A 284 21.90 10.88 -5.20
N PRO A 285 23.00 10.56 -5.91
CA PRO A 285 24.07 9.71 -5.34
C PRO A 285 24.60 10.24 -4.01
#